data_AF-A0A957HLX1-F1
#
_entry.id   AF-A0A957HLX1-F1
#
_cell.length_a   1.000
_cell.length_b   1.000
_cell.length_c   1.000
_cell.angle_alpha   90.00
_cell.angle_beta   90.00
_cell.angle_gamma   90.00
#
_symmetry.space_group_name_H-M   'P 1'
#
loop_
_entity.id
_entity.type
_entity.pdbx_description
1 polymer ?
#
loop_
_entity_poly.entity_id
_entity_poly.type
_entity_poly.pdbx_seq_one_letter_code
_entity_poly.pdbx_strand_id
1 'polypeptide(L)'
;MSTHRSWIQIAPTYRSREVKIVVDWIIGGVSGTVVGLPGVGKSNFLGFLCYRPDVIRPMLAAHDVEATLIPIDLNNLPDDSNATFYRVILRSFYENCEHIDPSLKQVINSIYRENKAARDPF
;
A
#
# COMPACT_ATOMS: atom_id res chain seq x y z
N MET A 1 -10.87 -5.69 11.57
CA MET A 1 -10.31 -5.21 12.86
C MET A 1 -9.47 -3.97 12.60
N SER A 2 -9.87 -2.83 13.15
CA SER A 2 -9.21 -1.54 13.00
C SER A 2 -7.99 -1.43 13.94
N THR A 3 -6.81 -1.86 13.49
CA THR A 3 -5.53 -1.45 14.10
C THR A 3 -5.12 -0.08 13.58
N HIS A 4 -5.95 0.92 13.86
CA HIS A 4 -5.54 2.30 13.62
C HIS A 4 -4.49 2.73 14.66
N ARG A 5 -3.31 3.09 14.13
CA ARG A 5 -2.39 4.14 14.61
C ARG A 5 -1.31 3.73 15.62
N SER A 6 -0.19 3.22 15.11
CA SER A 6 1.13 3.56 15.69
C SER A 6 2.22 3.90 14.67
N TRP A 7 2.01 3.67 13.36
CA TRP A 7 3.01 4.00 12.33
C TRP A 7 3.41 5.47 12.30
N ILE A 8 2.49 6.37 12.64
CA ILE A 8 2.76 7.81 12.75
C ILE A 8 3.75 8.12 13.87
N GLN A 9 3.76 7.31 14.93
CA GLN A 9 4.64 7.49 16.11
C GLN A 9 6.01 6.85 15.95
N ILE A 10 6.20 6.01 14.92
CA ILE A 10 7.49 5.37 14.66
C ILE A 10 8.51 6.44 14.21
N ALA A 11 9.74 6.36 14.72
CA ALA A 11 10.79 7.33 14.35
C ALA A 11 11.06 7.29 12.83
N PRO A 12 11.34 8.44 12.17
CA PRO A 12 11.71 8.49 10.75
C PRO A 12 12.90 7.60 10.37
N THR A 13 13.79 7.31 11.34
CA THR A 13 14.98 6.48 11.18
C THR A 13 14.71 4.97 11.28
N TYR A 14 13.47 4.56 11.55
CA TYR A 14 13.09 3.15 11.68
C TYR A 14 13.43 2.36 10.42
N ARG A 15 14.30 1.35 10.58
CA ARG A 15 14.76 0.45 9.49
C ARG A 15 15.25 1.22 8.26
N SER A 16 15.95 2.33 8.47
CA SER A 16 16.41 3.24 7.40
C SER A 16 17.17 2.55 6.28
N ARG A 17 17.94 1.49 6.61
CA ARG A 17 18.63 0.66 5.61
C ARG A 17 17.62 -0.05 4.69
N GLU A 18 16.62 -0.71 5.25
CA GLU A 18 15.59 -1.40 4.47
C GLU A 18 14.67 -0.43 3.72
N VAL A 19 14.36 0.73 4.32
CA VAL A 19 13.63 1.82 3.62
C VAL A 19 14.39 2.19 2.35
N LYS A 20 15.70 2.42 2.44
CA LYS A 20 16.53 2.77 1.29
C LYS A 20 16.48 1.70 0.20
N ILE A 21 16.62 0.43 0.57
CA ILE A 21 16.56 -0.69 -0.39
C ILE A 21 15.22 -0.71 -1.14
N VAL A 22 14.09 -0.55 -0.42
CA VAL A 22 12.77 -0.53 -1.06
C VAL A 22 12.57 0.72 -1.92
N VAL A 23 13.08 1.87 -1.50
CA VAL A 23 13.04 3.10 -2.31
C VAL A 23 13.85 2.94 -3.59
N ASP A 24 15.05 2.34 -3.52
CA ASP A 24 15.87 2.05 -4.71
C ASP A 24 15.12 1.12 -5.68
N TRP A 25 14.32 0.16 -5.16
CA TRP A 25 13.46 -0.67 -5.99
C TRP A 25 12.34 0.11 -6.69
N ILE A 26 11.68 1.02 -5.96
CA ILE A 26 10.62 1.87 -6.51
C ILE A 26 11.20 2.77 -7.61
N ILE A 27 12.34 3.41 -7.36
CA ILE A 27 13.04 4.26 -8.34
C ILE A 27 13.40 3.46 -9.59
N GLY A 28 13.89 2.22 -9.42
CA GLY A 28 14.23 1.35 -10.53
C GLY A 28 13.03 0.72 -11.26
N GLY A 29 11.80 0.92 -10.79
CA GLY A 29 10.61 0.26 -11.33
C GLY A 29 10.64 -1.27 -11.21
N VAL A 30 11.35 -1.79 -10.20
CA VAL A 30 11.53 -3.25 -10.02
C VAL A 30 10.57 -3.82 -8.98
N SER A 31 10.14 -5.05 -9.21
CA SER A 31 9.40 -5.83 -8.22
C SER A 31 10.38 -6.47 -7.23
N GLY A 32 10.07 -6.37 -5.94
CA GLY A 32 10.86 -6.94 -4.86
C GLY A 32 10.02 -7.73 -3.87
N THR A 33 10.66 -8.56 -3.06
CA THR A 33 10.00 -9.33 -2.01
C THR A 33 10.74 -9.16 -0.68
N VAL A 34 10.01 -8.80 0.37
CA VAL A 34 10.54 -8.70 1.72
C VAL A 34 10.30 -10.02 2.44
N VAL A 35 11.38 -10.77 2.68
CA VAL A 35 11.37 -12.04 3.40
C VAL A 35 11.97 -11.90 4.80
N GLY A 36 11.57 -12.79 5.70
CA GLY A 36 12.09 -12.81 7.06
C GLY A 36 11.25 -13.68 7.99
N LEU A 37 11.82 -14.05 9.13
CA LEU A 37 11.19 -14.93 10.11
C LEU A 37 9.85 -14.36 10.63
N PRO A 38 8.97 -15.20 11.20
CA PRO A 38 7.82 -14.72 11.97
C PRO A 38 8.26 -13.74 13.07
N GLY A 39 7.45 -12.71 13.32
CA GLY A 39 7.72 -11.72 14.39
C GLY A 39 8.69 -10.58 14.05
N VAL A 40 9.45 -10.63 12.94
CA VAL A 40 10.42 -9.57 12.58
C VAL A 40 9.80 -8.25 12.08
N GLY A 41 8.48 -8.11 12.17
CA GLY A 41 7.78 -6.86 11.86
C GLY A 41 7.68 -6.51 10.37
N LYS A 42 7.62 -7.48 9.46
CA LYS A 42 7.48 -7.24 8.00
C LYS A 42 6.25 -6.40 7.66
N SER A 43 5.06 -6.80 8.13
CA SER A 43 3.81 -6.05 7.90
C SER A 43 3.86 -4.66 8.55
N ASN A 44 4.51 -4.53 9.72
CA ASN A 44 4.71 -3.22 10.36
C ASN A 44 5.61 -2.31 9.53
N PHE A 45 6.68 -2.86 8.93
CA PHE A 45 7.58 -2.13 8.04
C PHE A 45 6.86 -1.68 6.76
N LEU A 46 6.10 -2.56 6.10
CA LEU A 46 5.34 -2.19 4.90
C LEU A 46 4.23 -1.16 5.22
N GLY A 47 3.53 -1.34 6.35
CA GLY A 47 2.57 -0.36 6.85
C GLY A 47 3.23 0.99 7.13
N PHE A 48 4.40 1.00 7.79
CA PHE A 48 5.17 2.22 8.04
C PHE A 48 5.46 2.98 6.75
N LEU A 49 5.92 2.31 5.69
CA LEU A 49 6.17 2.95 4.39
C LEU A 49 4.91 3.60 3.80
N CYS A 50 3.76 2.91 3.88
CA CYS A 50 2.49 3.42 3.32
C CYS A 50 1.93 4.61 4.12
N TYR A 51 2.07 4.60 5.46
CA TYR A 51 1.48 5.61 6.35
C TYR A 51 2.46 6.72 6.76
N ARG A 52 3.72 6.68 6.30
CA ARG A 52 4.75 7.72 6.48
C ARG A 52 5.32 8.20 5.16
N PRO A 53 4.49 8.82 4.29
CA PRO A 53 4.96 9.36 3.03
C PRO A 53 6.05 10.43 3.22
N ASP A 54 6.09 11.11 4.36
CA ASP A 54 7.12 12.09 4.73
C ASP A 54 8.54 11.48 4.80
N VAL A 55 8.66 10.17 5.02
CA VAL A 55 9.96 9.48 5.07
C VAL A 55 10.47 9.15 3.68
N ILE A 56 9.59 8.70 2.77
CA ILE A 56 9.98 8.22 1.45
C ILE A 56 9.96 9.31 0.37
N ARG A 57 9.04 10.28 0.45
CA ARG A 57 8.86 11.32 -0.57
C ARG A 57 10.13 12.13 -0.83
N PRO A 58 10.90 12.56 0.18
CA PRO A 58 12.16 13.27 -0.07
C PRO A 58 13.18 12.43 -0.85
N MET A 59 13.22 11.10 -0.60
CA MET A 59 14.15 10.20 -1.27
C MET A 59 13.76 9.96 -2.74
N LEU A 60 12.45 9.85 -3.00
CA LEU A 60 11.90 9.72 -4.36
C LEU A 60 12.06 11.02 -5.16
N ALA A 61 11.75 12.17 -4.55
CA ALA A 61 11.88 13.48 -5.17
C ALA A 61 13.33 13.82 -5.56
N ALA A 62 14.32 13.32 -4.82
CA ALA A 62 15.73 13.46 -5.18
C ALA A 62 16.11 12.77 -6.51
N HIS A 63 15.22 11.94 -7.07
CA HIS A 63 15.40 11.22 -8.33
C HIS A 63 14.29 11.54 -9.34
N ASP A 64 13.52 12.62 -9.13
CA ASP A 64 12.38 13.00 -9.97
C ASP A 64 11.32 11.88 -10.15
N VAL A 65 11.19 11.01 -9.14
CA VAL A 65 10.18 9.94 -9.12
C VAL A 65 9.01 10.36 -8.23
N GLU A 66 7.80 10.24 -8.77
CA GLU A 66 6.56 10.37 -8.02
C GLU A 66 5.89 8.99 -7.90
N ALA A 67 5.55 8.59 -6.68
CA ALA A 67 4.89 7.31 -6.42
C ALA A 67 3.89 7.42 -5.27
N THR A 68 2.73 6.78 -5.45
CA THR A 68 1.75 6.54 -4.40
C THR A 68 1.82 5.08 -3.98
N LEU A 69 2.06 4.83 -2.69
CA LEU A 69 2.03 3.47 -2.14
C LEU A 69 0.61 3.10 -1.75
N ILE A 70 0.13 1.97 -2.26
CA ILE A 70 -1.21 1.45 -1.97
C ILE A 70 -1.06 0.09 -1.26
N PRO A 71 -1.41 0.00 0.04
CA PRO A 71 -1.34 -1.26 0.75
C PRO A 71 -2.46 -2.21 0.27
N ILE A 72 -2.08 -3.43 -0.08
CA ILE A 72 -3.00 -4.53 -0.41
C ILE A 72 -2.72 -5.66 0.55
N ASP A 73 -3.66 -5.95 1.45
CA ASP A 73 -3.53 -7.00 2.45
C ASP A 73 -4.39 -8.21 2.07
N LEU A 74 -3.71 -9.26 1.60
CA LEU A 74 -4.35 -10.50 1.15
C LEU A 74 -4.87 -11.35 2.30
N ASN A 75 -4.55 -11.04 3.56
CA ASN A 75 -5.21 -11.70 4.71
C ASN A 75 -6.69 -11.32 4.80
N ASN A 76 -7.10 -10.26 4.11
CA ASN A 76 -8.50 -9.84 3.99
C ASN A 76 -9.20 -10.51 2.79
N LEU A 77 -8.70 -11.61 2.23
CA LEU A 77 -9.42 -12.36 1.20
C LEU A 77 -10.51 -13.25 1.86
N PRO A 78 -11.80 -13.10 1.50
CA PRO A 78 -12.87 -14.03 1.88
C PRO A 78 -12.68 -15.45 1.35
N ASP A 79 -12.14 -15.55 0.14
CA ASP A 79 -11.95 -16.79 -0.61
C ASP A 79 -10.74 -16.64 -1.56
N ASP A 80 -10.31 -17.75 -2.15
CA ASP A 80 -9.14 -17.85 -3.01
C ASP A 80 -9.45 -17.61 -4.50
N SER A 81 -10.65 -17.12 -4.84
CA SER A 81 -11.00 -16.88 -6.23
C SER A 81 -10.30 -15.65 -6.80
N ASN A 82 -9.98 -15.69 -8.10
CA ASN A 82 -9.42 -14.55 -8.82
C ASN A 82 -10.34 -13.31 -8.74
N ALA A 83 -11.66 -13.51 -8.77
CA ALA A 83 -12.62 -12.42 -8.68
C ALA A 83 -12.48 -11.67 -7.35
N THR A 84 -12.33 -12.41 -6.26
CA THR A 84 -12.16 -11.87 -4.92
C THR A 84 -10.80 -11.18 -4.76
N PHE A 85 -9.73 -11.75 -5.33
CA PHE A 85 -8.42 -11.10 -5.41
C PHE A 85 -8.48 -9.73 -6.07
N TYR A 86 -9.06 -9.62 -7.27
CA TYR A 86 -9.16 -8.34 -7.97
C TYR A 86 -10.07 -7.34 -7.24
N ARG A 87 -11.13 -7.80 -6.58
CA ARG A 87 -11.97 -6.93 -5.75
C ARG A 87 -11.22 -6.34 -4.56
N VAL A 88 -10.35 -7.12 -3.90
CA VAL A 88 -9.51 -6.62 -2.82
C VAL A 88 -8.54 -5.55 -3.33
N ILE A 89 -7.93 -5.76 -4.50
CA ILE A 89 -7.10 -4.73 -5.14
C ILE A 89 -7.91 -3.46 -5.39
N LEU A 90 -9.06 -3.56 -6.07
CA LEU A 90 -9.90 -2.41 -6.39
C LEU A 90 -10.35 -1.66 -5.12
N ARG A 91 -10.70 -2.39 -4.07
CA ARG A 91 -11.04 -1.83 -2.77
C ARG A 91 -9.87 -1.05 -2.16
N SER A 92 -8.65 -1.59 -2.18
CA SER A 92 -7.45 -0.88 -1.70
C SER A 92 -7.23 0.44 -2.44
N PHE A 93 -7.43 0.46 -3.77
CA PHE A 93 -7.36 1.71 -4.54
C PHE A 93 -8.48 2.69 -4.15
N TYR A 94 -9.71 2.22 -3.96
CA TYR A 94 -10.84 3.04 -3.54
C TYR A 94 -10.63 3.64 -2.14
N GLU A 95 -10.18 2.84 -1.17
CA GLU A 95 -9.94 3.29 0.22
C GLU A 95 -8.77 4.28 0.33
N ASN A 96 -7.81 4.22 -0.59
CA ASN A 96 -6.65 5.11 -0.64
C ASN A 96 -6.76 6.20 -1.72
N CYS A 97 -7.97 6.41 -2.28
CA CYS A 97 -8.15 7.31 -3.42
C CYS A 97 -7.75 8.76 -3.12
N GLU A 98 -7.76 9.19 -1.86
CA GLU A 98 -7.32 10.54 -1.46
C GLU A 98 -5.83 10.80 -1.72
N HIS A 99 -5.02 9.76 -1.88
CA HIS A 99 -3.59 9.85 -2.16
C HIS A 99 -3.25 9.63 -3.65
N ILE A 100 -4.27 9.46 -4.49
CA ILE A 100 -4.15 9.20 -5.91
C ILE A 100 -4.50 10.48 -6.68
N ASP A 101 -3.91 10.63 -7.87
CA ASP A 101 -4.21 11.71 -8.80
C ASP A 101 -5.74 11.94 -8.95
N PRO A 102 -6.23 13.18 -8.76
CA PRO A 102 -7.65 13.52 -8.90
C PRO A 102 -8.30 13.05 -10.20
N SER A 103 -7.56 13.02 -11.31
CA SER A 103 -8.04 12.56 -12.62
C SER A 103 -8.42 11.07 -12.62
N LEU A 104 -7.77 10.26 -11.77
CA LEU A 104 -8.02 8.82 -11.66
C LEU A 104 -9.13 8.49 -10.65
N LYS A 105 -9.47 9.42 -9.73
CA LYS A 105 -10.48 9.17 -8.69
C LYS A 105 -11.83 8.75 -9.27
N GLN A 106 -12.29 9.41 -10.33
CA GLN A 106 -13.57 9.06 -10.98
C GLN A 106 -13.55 7.66 -11.58
N VAL A 107 -12.44 7.29 -12.25
CA VAL A 107 -12.26 5.97 -12.86
C VAL A 107 -12.27 4.87 -11.79
N ILE A 108 -11.48 5.05 -10.73
CA ILE A 108 -11.42 4.11 -9.59
C ILE A 108 -12.81 3.95 -8.97
N ASN A 109 -13.51 5.06 -8.73
CA ASN A 109 -14.86 5.03 -8.14
C ASN A 109 -15.87 4.31 -9.04
N SER A 110 -15.84 4.52 -10.36
CA SER A 110 -16.73 3.83 -11.29
C SER A 110 -16.47 2.33 -11.29
N ILE A 111 -15.22 1.93 -11.52
CA ILE A 111 -14.82 0.52 -11.59
C ILE A 111 -15.15 -0.20 -10.28
N TYR A 112 -14.85 0.41 -9.13
CA TYR A 112 -15.18 -0.17 -7.83
C TYR A 112 -16.70 -0.35 -7.65
N ARG A 113 -17.51 0.65 -7.99
CA ARG A 113 -18.98 0.58 -7.86
C ARG A 113 -19.63 -0.43 -8.80
N GLU A 114 -19.07 -0.63 -9.99
CA GLU A 114 -19.52 -1.63 -10.97
C GLU A 114 -19.17 -3.06 -10.55
N ASN A 115 -18.05 -3.23 -9.84
CA ASN A 115 -17.49 -4.55 -9.55
C ASN A 115 -17.63 -5.00 -8.08
N LYS A 116 -18.10 -4.12 -7.18
CA LYS A 116 -18.45 -4.50 -5.81
C LYS A 116 -19.53 -5.59 -5.85
N ALA A 117 -19.39 -6.60 -5.00
CA ALA A 117 -20.38 -7.68 -4.97
C ALA A 117 -21.74 -7.13 -4.49
N ALA A 118 -22.84 -7.65 -5.05
CA ALA A 118 -24.20 -7.25 -4.64
C ALA A 118 -24.49 -7.55 -3.16
N ARG A 119 -23.83 -8.58 -2.64
CA ARG A 119 -23.59 -8.81 -1.22
C ARG A 119 -22.08 -8.80 -1.06
N ASP A 120 -21.52 -7.64 -0.79
CA ASP A 120 -20.13 -7.57 -0.35
C ASP A 120 -20.05 -8.34 0.98
N PRO A 121 -19.25 -9.41 1.10
CA PRO A 121 -18.98 -10.01 2.40
C PRO A 121 -18.16 -9.07 3.31
N PHE A 122 -17.82 -7.87 2.82
CA PHE A 122 -17.25 -6.75 3.57
C PHE A 122 -18.17 -5.53 3.69
#